data_AF-A0A2N6U5Z8-F1
#
_entry.id   AF-A0A2N6U5Z8-F1
#
_cell.length_a   1.000
_cell.length_b   1.000
_cell.length_c   1.000
_cell.angle_alpha   90.00
_cell.angle_beta   90.00
_cell.angle_gamma   90.00
#
_symmetry.space_group_name_H-M   'P 1'
#
loop_
_entity.id
_entity.type
_entity.pdbx_description
1 polymer ?
#
loop_
_entity_poly.entity_id
_entity_poly.type
_entity_poly.pdbx_seq_one_letter_code
_entity_poly.pdbx_strand_id
1 'polypeptide(L)'
;MVNVLYTNADTQELETEILGTPVRIRATPVEFHWDLGDGNTIATTDPGKPFPSERISSEYRFEGWYDIILTTTFTGQFSVDGGEWQDIEGSIEIESDPVELFAKSLESRLVNGSEDEDEDSGYGGDDNDEDEEEPWIPERTPDTEGPIDPKARHRRI
;
A
#
# COMPACT_ATOMS: atom_id res chain seq x y z
N MET A 1 -6.18 6.19 10.86
CA MET A 1 -5.22 6.91 10.00
C MET A 1 -5.51 6.49 8.58
N VAL A 2 -5.59 7.44 7.65
CA VAL A 2 -5.84 7.14 6.24
C VAL A 2 -4.55 6.65 5.59
N ASN A 3 -4.60 5.48 4.97
CA ASN A 3 -3.56 4.95 4.11
C ASN A 3 -3.97 5.18 2.64
N VAL A 4 -3.06 5.76 1.83
CA VAL A 4 -3.30 6.03 0.40
C VAL A 4 -2.59 4.97 -0.44
N LEU A 5 -3.36 4.31 -1.30
CA LEU A 5 -2.88 3.23 -2.18
C LEU A 5 -2.72 3.76 -3.60
N TYR A 6 -1.60 3.46 -4.25
CA TYR A 6 -1.38 3.79 -5.64
C TYR A 6 -0.36 2.87 -6.30
N THR A 7 -0.42 2.76 -7.62
CA THR A 7 0.53 1.99 -8.44
C THR A 7 0.84 2.71 -9.75
N ASN A 8 1.87 2.27 -10.47
CA ASN A 8 2.15 2.72 -11.83
C ASN A 8 1.42 1.81 -12.83
N ALA A 9 0.67 2.43 -13.74
CA ALA A 9 -0.17 1.72 -14.72
C ALA A 9 0.39 1.77 -16.14
N ASP A 10 1.71 1.92 -16.28
CA ASP A 10 2.34 2.02 -17.59
C ASP A 10 2.27 0.69 -18.34
N THR A 11 2.02 0.76 -19.65
CA THR A 11 2.10 -0.39 -20.55
C THR A 11 3.51 -0.98 -20.51
N GLN A 12 3.60 -2.27 -20.25
CA GLN A 12 4.86 -3.01 -20.22
C GLN A 12 5.12 -3.64 -21.58
N GLU A 13 6.30 -3.45 -22.16
CA GLU A 13 6.71 -4.13 -23.39
C GLU A 13 7.77 -5.20 -23.09
N LEU A 14 7.59 -6.38 -23.68
CA LEU A 14 8.51 -7.50 -23.63
C LEU A 14 8.89 -7.91 -25.05
N GLU A 15 10.17 -8.01 -25.32
CA GLU A 15 10.69 -8.58 -26.56
C GLU A 15 11.24 -9.98 -26.29
N THR A 16 10.80 -10.96 -27.07
CA THR A 16 11.20 -12.35 -26.93
C THR A 16 11.32 -13.02 -28.30
N GLU A 17 11.93 -14.19 -28.36
CA GLU A 17 11.96 -15.03 -29.55
C GLU A 17 11.17 -16.32 -29.32
N ILE A 18 10.30 -16.67 -30.27
CA ILE A 18 9.53 -17.92 -30.25
C ILE A 18 9.91 -18.69 -31.50
N LEU A 19 10.54 -19.86 -31.32
CA LEU A 19 11.01 -20.70 -32.43
C LEU A 19 11.92 -19.96 -33.43
N GLY A 20 12.73 -19.02 -32.93
CA GLY A 20 13.63 -18.18 -33.75
C GLY A 20 12.93 -17.05 -34.50
N THR A 21 11.66 -16.78 -34.20
CA THR A 21 10.93 -15.61 -34.72
C THR A 21 10.81 -14.56 -33.62
N PRO A 22 11.20 -13.29 -33.88
CA PRO A 22 11.08 -12.23 -32.89
C PRO A 22 9.60 -11.88 -32.67
N VAL A 23 9.22 -11.76 -31.41
CA VAL A 23 7.87 -11.42 -30.95
C VAL A 23 7.97 -10.30 -29.93
N ARG A 24 7.20 -9.24 -30.15
CA ARG A 24 6.99 -8.17 -29.18
C ARG A 24 5.64 -8.35 -28.52
N ILE A 25 5.58 -8.20 -27.21
CA ILE A 25 4.37 -8.30 -26.40
C ILE A 25 4.22 -6.97 -25.68
N ARG A 26 3.01 -6.39 -25.68
CA ARG A 26 2.67 -5.23 -24.85
C ARG A 26 1.53 -5.61 -23.91
N ALA A 27 1.73 -5.46 -22.62
CA ALA A 27 0.75 -5.72 -21.57
C ALA A 27 0.26 -4.39 -21.00
N THR A 28 -1.05 -4.16 -21.05
CA THR A 28 -1.70 -2.95 -20.56
C THR A 28 -2.56 -3.31 -19.36
N PRO A 29 -2.33 -2.68 -18.18
CA PRO A 29 -3.14 -2.93 -17.00
C PRO A 29 -4.55 -2.38 -17.20
N VAL A 30 -5.56 -3.14 -16.75
CA VAL A 30 -6.98 -2.81 -16.93
C VAL A 30 -7.80 -2.85 -15.64
N GLU A 31 -7.37 -3.62 -14.63
CA GLU A 31 -8.00 -3.68 -13.31
C GLU A 31 -6.93 -3.91 -12.23
N PHE A 32 -7.16 -3.34 -11.05
CA PHE A 32 -6.30 -3.41 -9.88
C PHE A 32 -7.13 -3.94 -8.70
N HIS A 33 -6.69 -5.03 -8.10
CA HIS A 33 -7.30 -5.63 -6.92
C HIS A 33 -6.32 -5.60 -5.75
N TRP A 34 -6.62 -4.77 -4.76
CA TRP A 34 -5.87 -4.64 -3.53
C TRP A 34 -6.42 -5.58 -2.47
N ASP A 35 -5.56 -6.44 -1.92
CA ASP A 35 -5.74 -7.11 -0.64
C ASP A 35 -4.97 -6.34 0.44
N LEU A 36 -5.64 -6.03 1.55
CA LEU A 36 -5.09 -5.18 2.61
C LEU A 36 -4.54 -5.99 3.79
N GLY A 37 -4.61 -7.33 3.74
CA GLY A 37 -4.08 -8.21 4.78
C GLY A 37 -4.96 -8.34 6.03
N ASP A 38 -5.93 -7.45 6.23
CA ASP A 38 -6.93 -7.52 7.31
C ASP A 38 -8.27 -8.12 6.84
N GLY A 39 -8.32 -8.63 5.62
CA GLY A 39 -9.50 -9.18 4.94
C GLY A 39 -10.31 -8.14 4.15
N ASN A 40 -10.02 -6.83 4.28
CA ASN A 40 -10.59 -5.83 3.37
C ASN A 40 -9.94 -5.94 1.99
N THR A 41 -10.72 -5.70 0.94
CA THR A 41 -10.21 -5.66 -0.45
C THR A 41 -10.82 -4.50 -1.23
N ILE A 42 -10.10 -4.04 -2.26
CA ILE A 42 -10.52 -2.95 -3.13
C ILE A 42 -10.23 -3.31 -4.60
N ALA A 43 -11.26 -3.39 -5.43
CA ALA A 43 -11.13 -3.49 -6.89
C ALA A 43 -11.36 -2.11 -7.54
N THR A 44 -10.53 -1.73 -8.51
CA THR A 44 -10.60 -0.42 -9.19
C THR A 44 -9.94 -0.48 -10.56
N THR A 45 -10.36 0.39 -11.48
CA THR A 45 -9.64 0.64 -12.75
C THR A 45 -8.75 1.89 -12.69
N ASP A 46 -8.90 2.71 -11.65
CA ASP A 46 -8.02 3.83 -11.35
C ASP A 46 -6.77 3.29 -10.62
N PRO A 47 -5.54 3.60 -11.07
CA PRO A 47 -4.32 3.17 -10.39
C PRO A 47 -4.01 3.94 -9.11
N GLY A 48 -4.86 4.91 -8.74
CA GLY A 48 -4.64 5.79 -7.61
C GLY A 48 -3.63 6.88 -7.93
N LYS A 49 -3.27 7.65 -6.90
CA LYS A 49 -2.23 8.69 -6.97
C LYS A 49 -1.61 8.87 -5.58
N PRO A 50 -0.37 9.34 -5.50
CA PRO A 50 0.24 9.64 -4.21
C PRO A 50 -0.57 10.70 -3.44
N PHE A 51 -0.40 10.70 -2.11
CA PHE A 51 -0.92 11.74 -1.23
C PHE A 51 -0.57 13.13 -1.77
N PRO A 52 -1.48 14.13 -1.75
CA PRO A 52 -2.74 14.21 -0.99
C PRO A 52 -3.97 13.61 -1.70
N SER A 53 -3.80 12.86 -2.79
CA SER A 53 -4.93 12.25 -3.48
C SER A 53 -5.45 11.00 -2.75
N GLU A 54 -6.59 11.10 -2.07
CA GLU A 54 -7.21 9.98 -1.34
C GLU A 54 -8.16 9.13 -2.22
N ARG A 55 -7.90 9.04 -3.53
CA ARG A 55 -8.75 8.33 -4.51
C ARG A 55 -8.94 6.85 -4.16
N ILE A 56 -7.87 6.22 -3.71
CA ILE A 56 -7.89 4.88 -3.14
C ILE A 56 -7.33 5.01 -1.74
N SER A 57 -8.19 4.80 -0.76
CA SER A 57 -7.84 4.93 0.65
C SER A 57 -8.37 3.77 1.47
N SER A 58 -7.60 3.40 2.49
CA SER A 58 -7.95 2.38 3.47
C SER A 58 -7.67 2.87 4.89
N GLU A 59 -8.33 2.25 5.86
CA GLU A 59 -8.11 2.48 7.28
C GLU A 59 -8.13 1.14 8.00
N TYR A 60 -7.16 0.92 8.89
CA TYR A 60 -7.09 -0.26 9.74
C TYR A 60 -7.77 0.02 11.07
N ARG A 61 -8.55 -0.95 11.56
CA ARG A 61 -9.28 -0.84 12.84
C ARG A 61 -8.52 -1.40 14.03
N PHE A 62 -7.60 -2.31 13.78
CA PHE A 62 -6.80 -2.95 14.80
C PHE A 62 -5.33 -2.67 14.51
N GLU A 63 -4.54 -2.66 15.57
CA GLU A 63 -3.11 -2.50 15.48
C GLU A 63 -2.45 -3.83 15.12
N GLY A 64 -1.35 -3.76 14.39
CA GLY A 64 -0.58 -4.94 13.99
C GLY A 64 0.06 -4.80 12.62
N TRP A 65 0.85 -5.80 12.27
CA TRP A 65 1.46 -5.96 10.95
C TRP A 65 0.47 -6.56 9.94
N TYR A 66 0.47 -6.01 8.73
CA TYR A 66 -0.36 -6.43 7.62
C TYR A 66 0.46 -6.45 6.32
N ASP A 67 0.16 -7.40 5.44
CA ASP A 67 0.70 -7.44 4.07
C ASP A 67 -0.33 -6.90 3.09
N ILE A 68 0.04 -5.84 2.38
CA ILE A 68 -0.74 -5.32 1.28
C ILE A 68 -0.25 -5.97 -0.02
N ILE A 69 -1.15 -6.63 -0.74
CA ILE A 69 -0.85 -7.31 -2.00
C ILE A 69 -1.71 -6.68 -3.10
N LEU A 70 -1.10 -6.36 -4.23
CA LEU A 70 -1.78 -5.89 -5.42
C LEU A 70 -1.80 -6.99 -6.48
N THR A 71 -2.98 -7.43 -6.88
CA THR A 71 -3.18 -8.21 -8.11
C THR A 71 -3.58 -7.27 -9.24
N THR A 72 -2.79 -7.21 -10.31
CA THR A 72 -3.09 -6.41 -11.49
C THR A 72 -3.52 -7.31 -12.65
N THR A 73 -4.67 -7.01 -13.24
CA THR A 73 -5.16 -7.68 -14.44
C THR A 73 -4.67 -6.91 -15.67
N PHE A 74 -4.03 -7.62 -16.60
CA PHE A 74 -3.53 -7.07 -17.86
C PHE A 74 -4.26 -7.65 -19.06
N THR A 75 -4.48 -6.81 -20.07
CA THR A 75 -4.76 -7.24 -21.44
C THR A 75 -3.50 -7.09 -22.27
N GLY A 76 -3.34 -7.92 -23.29
CA GLY A 76 -2.11 -7.99 -24.06
C GLY A 76 -2.33 -7.85 -25.54
N GLN A 77 -1.32 -7.35 -26.24
CA GLN A 77 -1.19 -7.40 -27.68
C GLN A 77 0.19 -7.93 -28.05
N PHE A 78 0.30 -8.60 -29.19
CA PHE A 78 1.57 -9.13 -29.68
C PHE A 78 1.80 -8.75 -31.15
N SER A 79 3.07 -8.66 -31.53
CA SER A 79 3.52 -8.41 -32.90
C SER A 79 4.61 -9.39 -33.25
N VAL A 80 4.48 -10.07 -34.38
CA VAL A 80 5.42 -11.09 -34.87
C VAL A 80 6.23 -10.53 -36.03
N ASP A 81 7.54 -10.65 -35.98
CA ASP A 81 8.47 -10.24 -37.06
C ASP A 81 8.26 -8.80 -37.55
N GLY A 82 7.90 -7.88 -36.63
CA GLY A 82 7.62 -6.48 -36.94
C GLY A 82 6.30 -6.23 -37.70
N GLY A 83 5.39 -7.21 -37.72
CA GLY A 83 4.05 -7.08 -38.30
C GLY A 83 3.08 -6.19 -37.51
N GLU A 84 1.80 -6.27 -37.85
CA GLU A 84 0.76 -5.54 -37.12
C GLU A 84 0.53 -6.11 -35.71
N TRP A 85 0.20 -5.24 -34.77
CA TRP A 85 -0.21 -5.62 -33.42
C TRP A 85 -1.55 -6.37 -33.46
N GLN A 86 -1.59 -7.52 -32.82
CA GLN A 86 -2.75 -8.39 -32.68
C GLN A 86 -3.13 -8.51 -31.21
N ASP A 87 -4.43 -8.52 -30.92
CA ASP A 87 -4.92 -8.73 -29.56
C ASP A 87 -4.67 -10.15 -29.09
N ILE A 88 -4.28 -10.28 -27.82
CA ILE A 88 -4.24 -11.57 -27.11
C ILE A 88 -5.62 -11.76 -26.50
N GLU A 89 -6.31 -12.84 -26.89
CA GLU A 89 -7.59 -13.18 -26.27
C GLU A 89 -7.41 -13.55 -24.80
N GLY A 90 -8.12 -12.85 -23.92
CA GLY A 90 -8.11 -13.07 -22.48
C GLY A 90 -7.32 -12.01 -21.72
N SER A 91 -7.06 -12.32 -20.45
CA SER A 91 -6.30 -11.48 -19.54
C SER A 91 -5.35 -12.33 -18.71
N ILE A 92 -4.30 -11.70 -18.21
CA ILE A 92 -3.38 -12.30 -17.24
C ILE A 92 -3.47 -11.52 -15.93
N GLU A 93 -3.30 -12.20 -14.81
CA GLU A 93 -3.25 -11.60 -13.48
C GLU A 93 -1.84 -11.76 -12.94
N ILE A 94 -1.28 -10.67 -12.42
CA ILE A 94 0.05 -10.66 -11.82
C ILE A 94 -0.09 -10.09 -10.41
N GLU A 95 0.34 -10.86 -9.42
CA GLU A 95 0.44 -10.44 -8.03
C GLU A 95 1.78 -9.75 -7.78
N SER A 96 1.75 -8.67 -6.99
CA SER A 96 2.94 -8.01 -6.49
C SER A 96 3.58 -8.79 -5.34
N ASP A 97 4.83 -8.47 -5.05
CA ASP A 97 5.39 -8.76 -3.72
C ASP A 97 4.57 -8.03 -2.63
N PRO A 98 4.45 -8.60 -1.42
CA PRO A 98 3.74 -7.96 -0.33
C PRO A 98 4.47 -6.70 0.15
N VAL A 99 3.70 -5.65 0.44
CA VAL A 99 4.18 -4.45 1.12
C VAL A 99 3.76 -4.52 2.57
N GLU A 100 4.73 -4.60 3.47
CA GLU A 100 4.50 -4.67 4.91
C GLU A 100 4.08 -3.29 5.46
N LEU A 101 3.03 -3.29 6.27
CA LEU A 101 2.54 -2.09 6.96
C LEU A 101 2.26 -2.41 8.42
N PHE A 102 2.76 -1.57 9.33
CA PHE A 102 2.33 -1.59 10.73
C PHE A 102 1.24 -0.54 10.96
N ALA A 103 0.04 -0.99 11.31
CA ALA A 103 -1.04 -0.10 11.73
C ALA A 103 -0.89 0.20 13.23
N LYS A 104 -0.80 1.49 13.57
CA LYS A 104 -0.73 1.96 14.96
C LYS A 104 -1.92 2.88 15.28
N SER A 105 -2.47 2.73 16.47
CA SER A 105 -3.46 3.64 17.03
C SER A 105 -2.79 4.58 18.03
N LEU A 106 -3.06 5.88 17.92
CA LEU A 106 -2.57 6.87 18.87
C LEU A 106 -3.78 7.47 19.57
N GLU A 107 -3.93 7.17 20.85
CA GLU A 107 -4.93 7.80 21.70
C GLU A 107 -4.29 9.01 22.39
N SER A 108 -4.77 10.21 22.10
CA SER A 108 -4.36 11.41 22.84
C SER A 108 -5.13 11.48 24.15
N ARG A 109 -4.41 11.53 25.27
CA ARG A 109 -4.99 11.88 26.58
C ARG A 109 -4.50 13.25 27.00
N LEU A 110 -5.43 14.12 27.38
CA LEU A 110 -5.09 15.32 28.13
C LEU A 110 -4.49 14.90 29.47
N VAL A 111 -3.19 15.10 29.62
CA VAL A 111 -2.50 15.06 30.91
C VAL A 111 -2.78 16.39 31.60
N ASN A 112 -3.32 16.35 32.82
CA ASN A 112 -3.31 17.55 33.66
C ASN A 112 -1.87 17.71 34.15
N GLY A 113 -1.20 18.78 33.74
CA GLY A 113 0.01 19.25 34.42
C GLY A 113 -0.39 19.72 35.82
N SER A 114 -0.28 18.84 36.79
CA SER A 114 -0.27 19.20 38.21
C SER A 114 0.91 18.50 38.84
N GLU A 115 2.09 19.03 38.58
CA GLU A 115 3.17 18.95 39.54
C GLU A 115 3.01 20.19 40.42
N ASP A 116 2.82 19.94 41.71
CA ASP A 116 2.83 20.97 42.74
C ASP A 116 4.22 21.63 42.72
N GLU A 117 4.31 22.83 42.14
CA GLU A 117 5.50 23.68 42.25
C GLU A 117 5.54 24.30 43.65
N ASP A 118 6.19 23.62 44.59
CA ASP A 118 6.84 24.29 45.72
C ASP A 118 8.21 24.84 45.22
N GLU A 119 8.38 26.15 45.30
CA GLU A 119 9.57 26.93 44.91
C GLU A 119 10.88 26.42 45.55
N ASP A 120 11.95 26.24 44.75
CA ASP A 120 13.27 26.91 44.89
C ASP A 120 14.37 26.12 44.14
N SER A 121 14.80 26.62 42.97
CA SER A 121 16.22 26.87 42.60
C SER A 121 16.49 26.80 41.09
N GLY A 122 17.27 27.78 40.60
CA GLY A 122 18.30 27.52 39.59
C GLY A 122 17.94 27.64 38.10
N TYR A 123 18.26 28.81 37.53
CA TYR A 123 18.27 29.14 36.11
C TYR A 123 19.18 28.22 35.24
N GLY A 124 18.72 27.85 34.03
CA GLY A 124 19.59 27.69 32.84
C GLY A 124 19.53 26.35 32.09
N GLY A 125 18.89 26.34 30.92
CA GLY A 125 19.01 25.28 29.90
C GLY A 125 18.13 25.63 28.68
N ASP A 126 18.78 26.00 27.58
CA ASP A 126 18.20 26.17 26.25
C ASP A 126 18.48 24.87 25.51
N ASP A 127 17.44 24.11 25.20
CA ASP A 127 17.51 23.02 24.23
C ASP A 127 16.12 22.84 23.64
N ASN A 128 16.02 23.17 22.36
CA ASN A 128 14.90 22.86 21.50
C ASN A 128 14.92 21.34 21.21
N ASP A 129 14.59 20.51 22.21
CA ASP A 129 14.41 19.07 22.01
C ASP A 129 12.98 18.82 21.50
N GLU A 130 12.84 18.99 20.18
CA GLU A 130 11.82 18.32 19.38
C GLU A 130 12.13 16.81 19.35
N ASP A 131 12.12 16.17 20.54
CA ASP A 131 12.05 14.72 20.65
C ASP A 131 10.63 14.31 20.29
N GLU A 132 10.27 14.43 19.01
CA GLU A 132 9.19 13.63 18.45
C GLU A 132 9.66 12.18 18.55
N GLU A 133 9.43 11.53 19.70
CA GLU A 133 9.71 10.11 19.87
C GLU A 133 8.99 9.37 18.74
N GLU A 134 9.77 8.89 17.77
CA GLU A 134 9.22 8.13 16.67
C GLU A 134 8.36 7.02 17.27
N PRO A 135 7.09 6.90 16.85
CA PRO A 135 6.17 6.00 17.51
C PRO A 135 6.74 4.59 17.45
N TRP A 136 7.09 4.02 18.61
CA TRP A 136 7.65 2.67 18.70
C TRP A 136 6.86 1.66 17.84
N ILE A 137 7.58 0.94 16.97
CA ILE A 137 7.05 -0.09 16.08
C ILE A 137 7.63 -1.44 16.54
N PRO A 138 6.80 -2.45 16.88
CA PRO A 138 7.27 -3.76 17.28
C PRO A 138 7.90 -4.51 16.10
N GLU A 139 8.87 -5.38 16.37
CA GLU A 139 9.37 -6.34 15.37
C GLU A 139 8.24 -7.24 14.89
N ARG A 140 8.24 -7.58 13.59
CA ARG A 140 7.23 -8.47 13.02
C ARG A 140 7.45 -9.91 13.49
N THR A 141 6.50 -10.39 14.28
CA THR A 141 6.40 -11.72 14.86
C THR A 141 4.95 -12.21 14.78
N PRO A 142 4.68 -13.52 14.95
CA PRO A 142 3.32 -14.06 14.94
C PRO A 142 2.36 -13.40 15.94
N ASP A 143 2.88 -12.88 17.07
CA ASP A 143 2.09 -12.22 18.11
C ASP A 143 1.78 -10.74 17.79
N THR A 144 2.46 -10.17 16.79
CA THR A 144 2.31 -8.77 16.35
C THR A 144 1.60 -8.64 15.01
N GLU A 145 1.21 -9.77 14.40
CA GLU A 145 0.34 -9.77 13.21
C GLU A 145 -1.02 -9.16 13.56
N GLY A 146 -1.52 -8.30 12.68
CA GLY A 146 -2.82 -7.69 12.85
C GLY A 146 -3.94 -8.72 12.66
N PRO A 147 -5.03 -8.63 13.44
CA PRO A 147 -6.15 -9.54 13.27
C PRO A 147 -6.93 -9.23 12.00
N ILE A 148 -7.64 -10.24 11.48
CA ILE A 148 -8.66 -10.06 10.45
C ILE A 148 -9.80 -9.23 11.02
N ASP A 149 -10.23 -8.27 10.23
CA ASP A 149 -11.35 -7.42 10.56
C ASP A 149 -12.68 -8.20 10.44
N PRO A 150 -13.44 -8.41 11.54
CA PRO A 150 -14.72 -9.13 11.49
C PRO A 150 -15.81 -8.39 10.70
N LYS A 151 -15.59 -7.12 10.33
CA LYS A 151 -16.46 -6.38 9.40
C LYS A 151 -15.70 -5.93 8.15
N ALA A 152 -14.71 -6.72 7.75
CA ALA A 152 -14.03 -6.59 6.46
C ALA A 152 -15.04 -6.42 5.31
N ARG A 153 -14.66 -5.61 4.32
CA ARG A 153 -15.48 -5.25 3.17
C ARG A 153 -14.71 -5.46 1.89
N HIS A 154 -15.43 -5.90 0.87
CA HIS A 154 -14.95 -5.94 -0.51
C HIS A 154 -15.56 -4.75 -1.23
N ARG A 155 -14.72 -3.78 -1.61
CA ARG A 155 -15.14 -2.56 -2.31
C ARG A 155 -14.79 -2.67 -3.78
N ARG A 156 -15.66 -2.14 -4.64
CA ARG A 156 -15.31 -1.81 -6.03
C ARG A 156 -15.59 -0.32 -6.22
N ILE A 157 -14.60 0.43 -6.70
CA ILE A 157 -14.65 1.89 -6.84
C ILE A 157 -14.33 2.34 -8.26
#